data_AF-A0A968GKF5-F1
#
_entry.id   AF-A0A968GKF5-F1
#
_cell.length_a   1.000
_cell.length_b   1.000
_cell.length_c   1.000
_cell.angle_alpha   90.00
_cell.angle_beta   90.00
_cell.angle_gamma   90.00
#
_symmetry.space_group_name_H-M   'P 1'
#
loop_
_entity.id
_entity.type
_entity.pdbx_description
1 polymer ?
#
loop_
_entity_poly.entity_id
_entity_poly.type
_entity_poly.pdbx_seq_one_letter_code
_entity_poly.pdbx_strand_id
1 'polypeptide(L)'
;MSTINNKLTENKITAWILFTLRESAWAPLSVFGFYLFGLAIDLFDNFPNMDIPTHFMGGFMITYFYRSLIRNSQPIVGDIPLPIRILFAFTCTGTTAVLWEFYENIMDRFFGFHMVRGLEDTIMDLLLGLSGALVLSLFYRRR
;
A
#
# COMPACT_ATOMS: atom_id res chain seq x y z
N MET A 1 32.64 -16.98 -14.49
CA MET A 1 31.30 -17.56 -14.21
C MET A 1 30.50 -16.73 -13.20
N SER A 2 31.08 -16.24 -12.09
CA SER A 2 30.33 -15.44 -11.09
C SER A 2 29.81 -14.08 -11.60
N THR A 3 30.57 -13.38 -12.44
CA THR A 3 30.19 -12.07 -13.00
C THR A 3 29.04 -12.13 -14.00
N ILE A 4 28.89 -13.23 -14.73
CA ILE A 4 27.79 -13.42 -15.70
C ILE A 4 26.48 -13.71 -14.96
N ASN A 5 26.52 -14.55 -13.92
CA ASN A 5 25.35 -14.86 -13.08
C ASN A 5 24.84 -13.64 -12.30
N ASN A 6 25.73 -12.73 -11.85
CA ASN A 6 25.31 -11.48 -11.22
C ASN A 6 24.55 -10.56 -12.18
N LYS A 7 25.07 -10.33 -13.39
CA LYS A 7 24.39 -9.49 -14.39
C LYS A 7 23.03 -10.04 -14.81
N LEU A 8 22.91 -11.36 -14.94
CA LEU A 8 21.63 -12.02 -15.22
C LEU A 8 20.60 -11.80 -14.10
N THR A 9 21.05 -11.84 -12.86
CA THR A 9 20.18 -11.61 -11.68
C THR A 9 19.77 -10.14 -11.56
N GLU A 10 20.71 -9.20 -11.76
CA GLU A 10 20.43 -7.75 -11.77
C GLU A 10 19.40 -7.36 -12.84
N ASN A 11 19.51 -7.92 -14.04
CA ASN A 11 18.55 -7.70 -15.11
C ASN A 11 17.16 -8.24 -14.77
N LYS A 12 17.07 -9.40 -14.10
CA LYS A 12 15.80 -9.97 -13.65
C LYS A 12 15.14 -9.11 -12.57
N ILE A 13 15.91 -8.64 -11.58
CA ILE A 13 15.40 -7.77 -10.51
C ILE A 13 14.88 -6.46 -11.09
N THR A 14 15.65 -5.82 -11.97
CA THR A 14 15.23 -4.57 -12.63
C THR A 14 13.95 -4.79 -13.45
N ALA A 15 13.87 -5.88 -14.22
CA ALA A 15 12.68 -6.22 -14.97
C ALA A 15 11.46 -6.46 -14.06
N TRP A 16 11.63 -7.17 -12.94
CA TRP A 16 10.58 -7.40 -11.95
C TRP A 16 10.05 -6.09 -11.35
N ILE A 17 10.95 -5.20 -10.94
CA ILE A 17 10.58 -3.89 -10.39
C ILE A 17 9.82 -3.08 -11.42
N LEU A 18 10.38 -2.90 -12.62
CA LEU A 18 9.74 -2.10 -13.68
C LEU A 18 8.39 -2.67 -14.10
N PHE A 19 8.28 -3.99 -14.23
CA PHE A 19 7.02 -4.65 -14.58
C PHE A 19 5.97 -4.46 -13.49
N THR A 20 6.35 -4.61 -12.22
CA THR A 20 5.44 -4.39 -11.08
C THR A 20 4.97 -2.95 -10.99
N LEU A 21 5.91 -1.99 -11.08
CA LEU A 21 5.58 -0.57 -11.02
C LEU A 21 4.63 -0.18 -12.15
N ARG A 22 4.92 -0.61 -13.38
CA ARG A 22 4.04 -0.37 -14.53
C ARG A 22 2.65 -0.98 -14.35
N GLU A 23 2.57 -2.18 -13.77
CA GLU A 23 1.31 -2.87 -13.59
C GLU A 23 0.45 -2.24 -12.48
N SER A 24 1.07 -1.86 -11.36
CA SER A 24 0.32 -1.67 -10.10
C SER A 24 0.67 -0.43 -9.30
N ALA A 25 1.73 0.32 -9.62
CA ALA A 25 2.07 1.53 -8.85
C ALA A 25 0.98 2.60 -8.94
N TRP A 26 0.21 2.64 -10.03
CA TRP A 26 -0.90 3.57 -10.19
C TRP A 26 -1.94 3.48 -9.06
N ALA A 27 -2.12 2.30 -8.47
CA ALA A 27 -3.14 2.06 -7.45
C ALA A 27 -2.85 2.85 -6.17
N PRO A 28 -1.75 2.61 -5.42
CA PRO A 28 -1.44 3.42 -4.24
C PRO A 28 -1.16 4.88 -4.59
N LEU A 29 -0.56 5.17 -5.75
CA LEU A 29 -0.33 6.56 -6.19
C LEU A 29 -1.63 7.34 -6.42
N SER A 30 -2.71 6.68 -6.85
CA SER A 30 -4.01 7.34 -7.02
C SER A 30 -4.63 7.74 -5.68
N VAL A 31 -4.53 6.89 -4.65
CA VAL A 31 -5.04 7.21 -3.30
C VAL A 31 -4.17 8.30 -2.67
N PHE A 32 -2.85 8.18 -2.78
CA PHE A 32 -1.92 9.20 -2.28
C PHE A 32 -2.13 10.55 -2.97
N GLY A 33 -2.27 10.55 -4.30
CA GLY A 33 -2.55 11.76 -5.07
C GLY A 33 -3.90 12.40 -4.71
N PHE A 34 -4.93 11.59 -4.52
CA PHE A 34 -6.23 12.06 -4.02
C PHE A 34 -6.09 12.69 -2.63
N TYR A 35 -5.36 12.04 -1.72
CA TYR A 35 -5.13 12.55 -0.38
C TYR A 35 -4.39 13.90 -0.39
N LEU A 36 -3.29 14.01 -1.14
CA LEU A 36 -2.56 15.28 -1.27
C LEU A 36 -3.42 16.39 -1.88
N PHE A 37 -4.21 16.06 -2.90
CA PHE A 37 -5.16 17.01 -3.48
C PHE A 37 -6.22 17.43 -2.45
N GLY A 38 -6.74 16.48 -1.68
CA GLY A 38 -7.69 16.73 -0.60
C GLY A 38 -7.13 17.66 0.47
N LEU A 39 -5.88 17.46 0.90
CA LEU A 39 -5.20 18.37 1.81
C LEU A 39 -5.06 19.78 1.23
N ALA A 40 -4.73 19.90 -0.06
CA ALA A 40 -4.54 21.20 -0.70
C ALA A 40 -5.82 22.06 -0.82
N ILE A 41 -7.00 21.44 -0.64
CA ILE A 41 -8.31 22.12 -0.70
C ILE A 41 -9.09 22.02 0.61
N ASP A 42 -8.43 21.64 1.71
CA ASP A 42 -9.04 21.43 3.03
C ASP A 42 -10.24 20.46 2.99
N LEU A 43 -10.18 19.44 2.10
CA LEU A 43 -11.28 18.50 1.87
C LEU A 43 -11.67 17.78 3.15
N PHE A 44 -10.67 17.31 3.90
CA PHE A 44 -10.90 16.49 5.09
C PHE A 44 -11.32 17.34 6.30
N ASP A 45 -11.03 18.64 6.31
CA ASP A 45 -11.57 19.54 7.34
C ASP A 45 -13.04 19.90 7.06
N ASN A 46 -13.37 20.15 5.78
CA ASN A 46 -14.73 20.49 5.37
C ASN A 46 -15.66 19.26 5.31
N PHE A 47 -15.10 18.09 4.98
CA PHE A 47 -15.82 16.82 4.86
C PHE A 47 -15.03 15.69 5.54
N PRO A 48 -14.98 15.64 6.90
CA PRO A 48 -14.18 14.66 7.64
C PRO A 48 -14.49 13.20 7.30
N ASN A 49 -15.75 12.90 6.95
CA ASN A 49 -16.15 11.56 6.55
C ASN A 49 -15.46 11.07 5.26
N MET A 50 -14.76 11.93 4.52
CA MET A 50 -13.93 11.52 3.37
C MET A 50 -12.68 10.73 3.78
N ASP A 51 -12.26 10.77 5.05
CA ASP A 51 -11.18 9.90 5.53
C ASP A 51 -11.55 8.43 5.43
N ILE A 52 -12.77 8.09 5.86
CA ILE A 52 -13.27 6.72 5.92
C ILE A 52 -13.07 5.97 4.59
N PRO A 53 -13.61 6.44 3.44
CA PRO A 53 -13.37 5.79 2.16
C PRO A 53 -11.91 5.88 1.72
N THR A 54 -11.15 6.91 2.13
CA THR A 54 -9.73 7.06 1.78
C THR A 54 -8.88 5.97 2.42
N HIS A 55 -9.03 5.73 3.73
CA HIS A 55 -8.30 4.68 4.44
C HIS A 55 -8.69 3.28 3.95
N PHE A 56 -9.98 3.03 3.74
CA PHE A 56 -10.43 1.77 3.14
C PHE A 56 -9.81 1.53 1.75
N MET A 57 -9.87 2.53 0.87
CA MET A 57 -9.31 2.42 -0.48
C MET A 57 -7.78 2.35 -0.45
N GLY A 58 -7.12 3.02 0.49
CA GLY A 58 -5.68 2.91 0.74
C GLY A 58 -5.30 1.45 1.00
N GLY A 59 -5.95 0.81 1.98
CA GLY A 59 -5.75 -0.60 2.27
C GLY A 59 -5.99 -1.53 1.07
N PHE A 60 -7.08 -1.31 0.35
CA PHE A 60 -7.41 -2.06 -0.86
C PHE A 60 -6.31 -1.92 -1.93
N MET A 61 -5.91 -0.70 -2.26
CA MET A 61 -4.97 -0.41 -3.35
C MET A 61 -3.53 -0.79 -3.02
N ILE A 62 -3.11 -0.65 -1.76
CA ILE A 62 -1.80 -1.10 -1.28
C ILE A 62 -1.73 -2.64 -1.33
N THR A 63 -2.80 -3.33 -0.93
CA THR A 63 -2.84 -4.80 -1.04
C THR A 63 -2.74 -5.24 -2.50
N TYR A 64 -3.40 -4.52 -3.43
CA TYR A 64 -3.29 -4.81 -4.87
C TYR A 64 -1.85 -4.73 -5.35
N PHE A 65 -1.15 -3.67 -4.96
CA PHE A 65 0.26 -3.46 -5.26
C PHE A 65 1.12 -4.60 -4.72
N TYR A 66 0.99 -4.97 -3.44
CA TYR A 66 1.77 -6.09 -2.88
C TYR A 66 1.44 -7.43 -3.53
N ARG A 67 0.18 -7.68 -3.89
CA ARG A 67 -0.23 -8.89 -4.62
C ARG A 67 0.40 -8.98 -6.00
N SER A 68 0.52 -7.85 -6.71
CA SER A 68 1.24 -7.75 -7.98
C SER A 68 2.75 -7.96 -7.77
N LEU A 69 3.35 -7.27 -6.81
CA LEU A 69 4.77 -7.37 -6.48
C LEU A 69 5.20 -8.82 -6.20
N ILE A 70 4.46 -9.52 -5.36
CA ILE A 70 4.75 -10.92 -4.97
C ILE A 70 4.50 -11.88 -6.14
N ARG A 71 3.48 -11.63 -6.98
CA ARG A 71 3.24 -12.44 -8.20
C ARG A 71 4.39 -12.29 -9.18
N ASN A 72 4.84 -11.06 -9.39
CA ASN A 72 5.83 -10.76 -10.40
C ASN A 72 7.24 -11.18 -9.95
N SER A 73 7.45 -11.45 -8.65
CA SER A 73 8.72 -11.94 -8.12
C SER A 73 8.93 -13.45 -8.31
N GLN A 74 7.88 -14.23 -8.59
CA GLN A 74 7.95 -15.69 -8.70
C GLN A 74 9.05 -16.21 -9.65
N PRO A 75 9.33 -15.58 -10.82
CA PRO A 75 10.45 -16.00 -11.69
C PRO A 75 11.85 -15.83 -11.09
N ILE A 76 11.97 -15.09 -9.97
CA ILE A 76 13.22 -14.82 -9.26
C ILE A 76 13.31 -15.66 -7.98
N VAL A 77 12.23 -15.66 -7.18
CA VAL A 77 12.22 -16.27 -5.84
C VAL A 77 11.63 -17.68 -5.80
N GLY A 78 11.12 -18.17 -6.92
CA GLY A 78 10.40 -19.44 -7.02
C GLY A 78 8.92 -19.32 -6.69
N ASP A 79 8.23 -20.46 -6.79
CA ASP A 79 6.78 -20.54 -6.56
C ASP A 79 6.45 -20.41 -5.07
N ILE A 80 5.67 -19.40 -4.74
CA ILE A 80 5.14 -19.15 -3.39
C ILE A 80 3.65 -19.54 -3.40
N PRO A 81 3.22 -20.45 -2.51
CA PRO A 81 1.82 -20.83 -2.37
C PRO A 81 0.88 -19.64 -2.20
N LEU A 82 -0.28 -19.69 -2.85
CA LEU A 82 -1.27 -18.61 -2.83
C LEU A 82 -1.62 -18.12 -1.41
N PRO A 83 -1.86 -18.98 -0.39
CA PRO A 83 -2.17 -18.51 0.96
C PRO A 83 -1.05 -17.67 1.58
N ILE A 84 0.21 -18.06 1.36
CA ILE A 84 1.38 -17.32 1.86
C ILE A 84 1.46 -15.95 1.17
N ARG A 85 1.21 -15.90 -0.15
CA ARG A 85 1.18 -14.65 -0.89
C ARG A 85 0.05 -13.71 -0.44
N ILE A 86 -1.09 -14.25 -0.02
CA ILE A 86 -2.21 -13.46 0.51
C ILE A 86 -1.83 -12.92 1.88
N LEU A 87 -1.40 -13.80 2.79
CA LEU A 87 -1.01 -13.41 4.15
C LEU A 87 0.10 -12.35 4.13
N PHE A 88 1.12 -12.54 3.29
CA PHE A 88 2.24 -11.60 3.20
C PHE A 88 1.81 -10.23 2.64
N ALA A 89 0.97 -10.19 1.62
CA ALA A 89 0.43 -8.91 1.12
C ALA A 89 -0.43 -8.20 2.17
N PHE A 90 -1.25 -8.95 2.90
CA PHE A 90 -2.10 -8.42 3.96
C PHE A 90 -1.26 -7.82 5.11
N THR A 91 -0.24 -8.54 5.59
CA THR A 91 0.63 -8.03 6.67
C THR A 91 1.47 -6.84 6.23
N CYS A 92 2.02 -6.84 5.00
CA CYS A 92 2.70 -5.67 4.45
C CYS A 92 1.77 -4.44 4.36
N THR A 93 0.50 -4.65 4.01
CA THR A 93 -0.49 -3.58 3.99
C THR A 93 -0.79 -3.06 5.39
N GLY A 94 -0.96 -3.94 6.38
CA GLY A 94 -1.11 -3.55 7.78
C GLY A 94 0.08 -2.73 8.29
N THR A 95 1.31 -3.13 7.96
CA THR A 95 2.51 -2.34 8.27
C THR A 95 2.48 -0.98 7.59
N THR A 96 2.04 -0.90 6.34
CA THR A 96 1.92 0.39 5.62
C THR A 96 0.90 1.31 6.28
N ALA A 97 -0.24 0.78 6.73
CA ALA A 97 -1.25 1.55 7.46
C ALA A 97 -0.68 2.12 8.78
N VAL A 98 0.07 1.32 9.55
CA VAL A 98 0.74 1.81 10.77
C VAL A 98 1.76 2.92 10.45
N LEU A 99 2.54 2.75 9.38
CA LEU A 99 3.49 3.78 8.96
C LEU A 99 2.81 5.06 8.45
N TRP A 100 1.60 4.94 7.91
CA TRP A 100 0.78 6.09 7.54
C TRP A 100 0.37 6.92 8.76
N GLU A 101 -0.18 6.28 9.80
CA GLU A 101 -0.53 6.96 11.06
C GLU A 101 0.69 7.62 11.72
N PHE A 102 1.87 6.97 11.64
CA PHE A 102 3.11 7.59 12.10
C PHE A 102 3.50 8.82 11.28
N TYR A 103 3.30 8.77 9.95
CA TYR A 103 3.52 9.91 9.09
C TYR A 103 2.60 11.07 9.47
N GLU A 104 1.30 10.86 9.62
CA GLU A 104 0.35 11.91 10.02
C GLU A 104 0.73 12.51 11.37
N ASN A 105 1.06 11.66 12.35
CA ASN A 105 1.50 12.13 13.67
C ASN A 105 2.80 12.96 13.60
N ILE A 106 3.76 12.57 12.76
CA ILE A 106 5.01 13.32 12.56
C ILE A 106 4.71 14.68 11.91
N MET A 107 3.83 14.71 10.91
CA MET A 107 3.46 15.94 10.21
C MET A 107 2.78 16.94 11.16
N ASP A 108 1.87 16.47 12.01
CA ASP A 108 1.23 17.31 13.02
C ASP A 108 2.24 17.83 14.04
N ARG A 109 3.09 16.93 14.55
CA ARG A 109 4.03 17.26 15.63
C ARG A 109 5.15 18.19 15.21
N PHE A 110 5.69 18.03 14.00
CA PHE A 110 6.91 18.72 13.58
C PHE A 110 6.68 19.77 12.49
N PHE A 111 5.60 19.68 11.74
CA PHE A 111 5.35 20.55 10.59
C PHE A 111 4.07 21.40 10.73
N GLY A 112 3.33 21.24 11.83
CA GLY A 112 2.16 22.08 12.15
C GLY A 112 0.93 21.75 11.32
N PHE A 113 0.85 20.54 10.77
CA PHE A 113 -0.37 20.02 10.16
C PHE A 113 -1.41 19.64 11.24
N HIS A 114 -2.63 19.34 10.78
CA HIS A 114 -3.77 18.92 11.62
C HIS A 114 -4.45 17.69 11.02
N MET A 115 -3.67 16.63 10.80
CA MET A 115 -4.09 15.41 10.12
C MET A 115 -4.71 14.41 11.11
N VAL A 116 -4.14 14.26 12.31
CA VAL A 116 -4.64 13.34 13.34
C VAL A 116 -5.81 13.97 14.08
N ARG A 117 -7.01 13.36 14.01
CA ARG A 117 -8.21 13.88 14.72
C ARG A 117 -8.48 13.25 16.08
N GLY A 118 -7.73 12.22 16.46
CA GLY A 118 -7.80 11.61 17.79
C GLY A 118 -7.53 10.12 17.77
N LEU A 119 -7.51 9.51 18.97
CA LEU A 119 -7.24 8.09 19.12
C LEU A 119 -8.29 7.21 18.43
N GLU A 120 -9.56 7.55 18.56
CA GLU A 120 -10.65 6.76 17.96
C GLU A 120 -10.57 6.77 16.43
N ASP A 121 -10.24 7.92 15.85
CA ASP A 121 -10.06 8.13 14.41
C ASP A 121 -8.90 7.26 13.88
N THR A 122 -7.71 7.41 14.45
CA THR A 122 -6.52 6.58 14.11
C THR A 122 -6.80 5.08 14.21
N ILE A 123 -7.54 4.62 15.24
CA ILE A 123 -7.90 3.20 15.36
C ILE A 123 -8.89 2.79 14.26
N MET A 124 -9.83 3.65 13.91
CA MET A 124 -10.76 3.43 12.81
C MET A 124 -10.01 3.38 11.47
N ASP A 125 -9.05 4.25 11.23
CA ASP A 125 -8.24 4.33 10.02
C ASP A 125 -7.42 3.06 9.79
N LEU A 126 -6.79 2.56 10.85
CA LEU A 126 -6.12 1.26 10.83
C LEU A 126 -7.11 0.12 10.52
N LEU A 127 -8.28 0.12 11.15
CA LEU A 127 -9.31 -0.89 10.92
C LEU A 127 -9.84 -0.86 9.49
N LEU A 128 -10.07 0.33 8.94
CA LEU A 128 -10.53 0.52 7.56
C LEU A 128 -9.47 0.11 6.55
N GLY A 129 -8.21 0.47 6.78
CA GLY A 129 -7.07 0.02 5.98
C GLY A 129 -6.97 -1.51 5.95
N LEU A 130 -7.06 -2.17 7.11
CA LEU A 130 -7.07 -3.63 7.19
C LEU A 130 -8.33 -4.25 6.55
N SER A 131 -9.48 -3.59 6.65
CA SER A 131 -10.73 -4.06 6.03
C SER A 131 -10.66 -4.02 4.50
N GLY A 132 -10.15 -2.93 3.93
CA GLY A 132 -9.89 -2.83 2.48
C GLY A 132 -8.90 -3.89 2.01
N ALA A 133 -7.85 -4.14 2.80
CA ALA A 133 -6.89 -5.20 2.53
C ALA A 133 -7.52 -6.60 2.57
N LEU A 134 -8.41 -6.85 3.53
CA LEU A 134 -9.13 -8.11 3.66
C LEU A 134 -10.06 -8.35 2.47
N VAL A 135 -10.83 -7.34 2.06
CA VAL A 135 -11.72 -7.42 0.89
C VAL A 135 -10.92 -7.81 -0.34
N LEU A 136 -9.81 -7.13 -0.63
CA LEU A 136 -8.99 -7.53 -1.78
C LEU A 136 -8.47 -8.95 -1.62
N SER A 137 -7.92 -9.29 -0.45
CA SER A 137 -7.34 -10.61 -0.17
C SER A 137 -8.32 -11.77 -0.41
N LEU A 138 -9.60 -11.58 -0.10
CA LEU A 138 -10.64 -12.59 -0.27
C LEU A 138 -11.16 -12.70 -1.70
N PHE A 139 -11.28 -11.57 -2.42
CA PHE A 139 -11.97 -11.54 -3.71
C PHE A 139 -11.03 -11.46 -4.94
N TYR A 140 -9.77 -11.06 -4.77
CA TYR A 140 -8.82 -10.94 -5.87
C TYR A 140 -8.19 -12.28 -6.26
N ARG A 141 -8.68 -12.88 -7.35
CA ARG A 141 -8.33 -14.25 -7.77
C ARG A 141 -7.18 -14.37 -8.76
N ARG A 142 -6.52 -13.26 -9.13
CA ARG A 142 -5.40 -13.33 -10.08
C ARG A 142 -4.21 -14.05 -9.44
N ARG A 143 -3.90 -15.23 -9.99
CA ARG A 143 -2.77 -16.05 -9.57
C ARG A 143 -1.47 -15.43 -10.08
#